data_AF-A0A1E4ZIF4-F1
#
_entry.id   AF-A0A1E4ZIF4-F1
#
_cell.length_a   1.000
_cell.length_b   1.000
_cell.length_c   1.000
_cell.angle_alpha   90.00
_cell.angle_beta   90.00
_cell.angle_gamma   90.00
#
_symmetry.space_group_name_H-M   'P 1'
#
loop_
_entity.id
_entity.type
_entity.pdbx_description
1 polymer ?
#
loop_
_entity_poly.entity_id
_entity_poly.type
_entity_poly.pdbx_seq_one_letter_code
_entity_poly.pdbx_strand_id
1 'polypeptide(L)'
;MRFIATVERFGEKSSFRGAPKPTVLLKNVCILGTDKVVTDHLWFTKGKSWNGAVAGCTVEFDARVGQYEKGYKGYRDDVYNPVSLDYRLERPTKVVIKA
;
A
#
# COMPACT_ATOMS: atom_id res chain seq x y z
N MET A 1 8.35 -11.18 0.64
CA MET A 1 9.25 -10.59 -0.36
C MET A 1 9.62 -9.19 0.12
N ARG A 2 10.82 -8.71 -0.22
CA ARG A 2 11.31 -7.41 0.23
C ARG A 2 11.24 -6.38 -0.90
N PHE A 3 10.79 -5.18 -0.55
CA PHE A 3 10.54 -4.09 -1.48
C PHE A 3 11.28 -2.85 -1.03
N ILE A 4 11.52 -1.95 -1.97
CA ILE A 4 12.03 -0.60 -1.74
C ILE A 4 11.08 0.41 -2.38
N ALA A 5 10.86 1.54 -1.72
CA ALA A 5 9.98 2.60 -2.23
C ALA A 5 10.35 3.96 -1.62
N THR A 6 9.86 5.03 -2.23
CA THR A 6 9.97 6.39 -1.69
C THR A 6 8.67 6.77 -0.98
N VAL A 7 8.77 7.35 0.21
CA VAL A 7 7.62 7.94 0.90
C VAL A 7 7.24 9.24 0.21
N GLU A 8 6.09 9.27 -0.44
CA GLU A 8 5.59 10.48 -1.11
C GLU A 8 4.94 11.43 -0.10
N ARG A 9 3.95 10.94 0.64
CA ARG A 9 3.18 11.75 1.58
C ARG A 9 2.49 10.91 2.64
N PHE A 10 2.02 11.60 3.67
CA PHE A 10 1.12 11.05 4.68
C PHE A 10 -0.30 11.60 4.48
N GLY A 11 -1.28 10.87 4.97
CA GLY A 11 -2.68 11.29 4.96
C GLY A 11 -3.48 10.51 5.98
N GLU A 12 -4.79 10.60 5.91
CA GLU A 12 -5.70 9.89 6.82
C GLU A 12 -6.86 9.28 6.03
N LYS A 13 -7.39 8.17 6.53
CA LYS A 13 -8.64 7.59 6.05
C LYS A 13 -9.64 7.51 7.18
N SER A 14 -10.91 7.76 6.87
CA SER A 14 -12.00 7.57 7.83
C SER A 14 -12.03 6.12 8.31
N SER A 15 -12.46 5.94 9.57
CA SER A 15 -12.72 4.63 10.12
C SER A 15 -14.18 4.55 10.57
N PHE A 16 -14.76 3.36 10.50
CA PHE A 16 -16.14 3.18 10.93
C PHE A 16 -16.23 3.37 12.46
N ARG A 17 -16.93 4.41 12.90
CA ARG A 17 -17.17 4.75 14.31
C ARG A 17 -15.90 4.93 15.17
N GLY A 18 -14.77 5.29 14.56
CA GLY A 18 -13.51 5.50 15.28
C GLY A 18 -12.72 6.69 14.76
N ALA A 19 -11.58 6.97 15.40
CA ALA A 19 -10.67 8.02 14.95
C ALA A 19 -10.16 7.74 13.52
N PRO A 20 -9.88 8.77 12.71
CA PRO A 20 -9.20 8.61 11.42
C PRO A 20 -7.91 7.82 11.59
N LYS A 21 -7.63 6.94 10.63
CA LYS A 21 -6.40 6.13 10.62
C LYS A 21 -5.35 6.80 9.74
N PRO A 22 -4.14 7.03 10.25
CA PRO A 22 -3.08 7.62 9.44
C PRO A 22 -2.65 6.63 8.35
N THR A 23 -2.19 7.18 7.23
CA THR A 23 -1.79 6.45 6.02
C THR A 23 -0.49 6.99 5.48
N VAL A 24 0.22 6.16 4.72
CA VAL A 24 1.45 6.50 4.00
C VAL A 24 1.27 6.14 2.53
N LEU A 25 1.59 7.07 1.64
CA LEU A 25 1.69 6.85 0.21
C LEU A 25 3.14 6.56 -0.15
N LEU A 26 3.37 5.41 -0.76
CA LEU A 26 4.63 5.02 -1.33
C LEU A 26 4.58 5.22 -2.85
N LYS A 27 5.70 5.63 -3.45
CA LYS A 27 5.89 5.67 -4.90
C LYS A 27 7.10 4.85 -5.32
N ASN A 28 7.15 4.49 -6.60
CA ASN A 28 8.24 3.74 -7.22
C ASN A 28 8.53 2.44 -6.45
N VAL A 29 7.50 1.62 -6.23
CA VAL A 29 7.63 0.41 -5.42
C VAL A 29 8.28 -0.68 -6.26
N CYS A 30 9.50 -1.07 -5.89
CA CYS A 30 10.31 -2.06 -6.61
C CYS A 30 10.63 -3.26 -5.74
N ILE A 31 10.92 -4.41 -6.37
CA ILE A 31 11.49 -5.56 -5.66
C ILE A 31 12.94 -5.25 -5.33
N LEU A 32 13.31 -5.35 -4.04
CA LEU A 32 14.66 -5.01 -3.58
C LEU A 32 15.72 -5.88 -4.30
N GLY A 33 16.77 -5.23 -4.80
CA GLY A 33 17.87 -5.88 -5.52
C GLY A 33 17.57 -6.15 -7.01
N THR A 34 16.48 -5.61 -7.53
CA THR A 34 16.12 -5.70 -8.95
C THR A 34 15.58 -4.37 -9.46
N ASP A 35 15.57 -4.18 -10.77
CA ASP A 35 14.95 -3.00 -11.41
C ASP A 35 13.45 -3.20 -11.70
N LYS A 36 12.84 -4.26 -11.14
CA LYS A 36 11.44 -4.58 -11.42
C LYS A 36 10.50 -3.73 -10.57
N VAL A 37 9.87 -2.76 -11.22
CA VAL A 37 8.75 -1.99 -10.68
C VAL A 37 7.54 -2.89 -10.51
N VAL A 38 6.91 -2.83 -9.34
CA VAL A 38 5.71 -3.61 -8.98
C VAL A 38 4.46 -2.75 -9.09
N THR A 39 4.55 -1.50 -8.68
CA THR A 39 3.48 -0.50 -8.83
C THR A 39 4.05 0.91 -8.71
N ASP A 40 3.47 1.86 -9.43
CA ASP A 40 3.87 3.27 -9.39
C ASP A 40 3.60 3.88 -8.02
N HIS A 41 2.49 3.48 -7.39
CA HIS A 41 2.10 3.98 -6.09
C HIS A 41 1.31 2.95 -5.28
N LEU A 42 1.41 3.06 -3.96
CA LEU A 42 0.73 2.17 -3.03
C LEU A 42 0.43 2.85 -1.70
N TRP A 43 -0.81 2.71 -1.23
CA TRP A 43 -1.22 3.20 0.07
C TRP A 43 -1.16 2.10 1.14
N PHE A 44 -0.60 2.43 2.29
CA PHE A 44 -0.71 1.61 3.49
C PHE A 44 -1.28 2.40 4.66
N THR A 45 -1.82 1.68 5.65
CA THR A 45 -2.09 2.27 6.96
C THR A 45 -0.76 2.50 7.68
N LYS A 46 -0.54 3.70 8.20
CA LYS A 46 0.68 4.08 8.92
C LYS A 46 0.62 3.56 10.36
N GLY A 47 1.09 2.34 10.59
CA GLY A 47 1.35 1.81 11.93
C GLY A 47 2.64 2.35 12.57
N LYS A 48 2.96 1.88 13.77
CA LYS A 48 4.18 2.27 14.52
C LYS A 48 5.49 1.97 13.77
N SER A 49 5.50 1.00 12.86
CA SER A 49 6.67 0.65 12.05
C SER A 49 7.15 1.76 11.11
N TRP A 50 6.31 2.76 10.84
CA TRP A 50 6.62 3.89 9.96
C TRP A 50 7.06 5.13 10.74
N ASN A 51 7.23 5.03 12.06
CA ASN A 51 7.67 6.16 12.89
C ASN A 51 9.09 6.58 12.49
N GLY A 52 9.31 7.89 12.38
CA GLY A 52 10.57 8.46 11.89
C GLY A 52 10.64 8.61 10.36
N ALA A 53 9.73 8.00 9.60
CA ALA A 53 9.68 8.23 8.16
C ALA A 53 9.18 9.65 7.86
N VAL A 54 9.81 10.30 6.89
CA VAL A 54 9.47 11.64 6.40
C VAL A 54 9.18 11.57 4.90
N ALA A 55 8.45 12.55 4.38
CA ALA A 55 8.26 12.65 2.93
C ALA A 55 9.62 12.80 2.23
N GLY A 56 9.80 12.12 1.11
CA GLY A 56 11.04 12.03 0.35
C GLY A 56 12.00 10.93 0.79
N CYS A 57 11.84 10.32 1.97
CA CYS A 57 12.78 9.28 2.39
C CYS A 57 12.54 7.95 1.65
N THR A 58 13.61 7.17 1.55
CA THR A 58 13.54 5.81 1.00
C THR A 58 13.30 4.82 2.12
N VAL A 59 12.43 3.85 1.88
CA VAL A 59 12.08 2.81 2.85
C VAL A 59 12.18 1.44 2.20
N GLU A 60 12.68 0.47 2.97
CA GLU A 60 12.60 -0.94 2.65
C GLU A 60 11.57 -1.62 3.55
N PHE A 61 10.85 -2.61 3.03
CA PHE A 61 9.87 -3.35 3.83
C PHE A 61 9.60 -4.75 3.27
N ASP A 62 9.21 -5.66 4.16
CA ASP A 62 8.67 -6.96 3.78
C ASP A 62 7.15 -6.84 3.59
N ALA A 63 6.62 -7.36 2.48
CA ALA A 63 5.17 -7.50 2.27
C ALA A 63 4.81 -8.86 1.68
N ARG A 64 3.53 -9.22 1.82
CA ARG A 64 2.93 -10.42 1.21
C ARG A 64 2.10 -10.03 0.00
N VAL A 65 2.07 -10.89 -1.01
CA VAL A 65 1.12 -10.78 -2.12
C VAL A 65 -0.18 -11.43 -1.66
N GLY A 66 -1.25 -10.65 -1.61
CA GLY A 66 -2.61 -11.12 -1.34
C GLY A 66 -3.47 -11.02 -2.59
N GLN A 67 -4.49 -11.87 -2.67
CA GLN A 67 -5.51 -11.81 -3.70
C GLN A 67 -6.68 -10.96 -3.25
N TYR A 68 -7.30 -10.25 -4.18
CA TYR A 68 -8.58 -9.61 -3.96
C TYR A 68 -9.43 -9.66 -5.22
N GLU A 69 -10.74 -9.65 -5.02
CA GLU A 69 -11.69 -9.57 -6.11
C GLU A 69 -11.92 -8.10 -6.47
N LYS A 70 -11.54 -7.74 -7.70
CA LYS A 70 -11.74 -6.43 -8.29
C LYS A 70 -13.02 -6.43 -9.12
N GLY A 71 -13.83 -5.39 -9.00
CA GLY A 71 -15.11 -5.27 -9.69
C GLY A 71 -16.18 -4.70 -8.77
N TYR A 72 -17.32 -4.35 -9.34
CA TYR A 72 -18.47 -3.86 -8.59
C TYR A 72 -19.21 -5.05 -7.96
N LYS A 73 -19.42 -4.99 -6.65
CA LYS A 73 -20.13 -6.02 -5.87
C LYS A 73 -21.44 -5.50 -5.26
N GLY A 74 -21.93 -4.37 -5.76
CA GLY A 74 -23.16 -3.77 -5.23
C GLY A 74 -24.42 -4.34 -5.87
N TYR A 75 -25.57 -3.86 -5.41
CA TYR A 75 -26.89 -4.36 -5.78
C TYR A 75 -27.50 -3.70 -7.02
N ARG A 76 -26.70 -2.91 -7.75
CA ARG A 76 -27.17 -2.18 -8.93
C ARG A 76 -27.05 -3.07 -10.17
N ASP A 77 -28.19 -3.65 -10.56
CA ASP A 77 -28.30 -4.53 -11.73
C ASP A 77 -28.05 -3.78 -13.06
N ASP A 78 -28.13 -2.45 -13.07
CA ASP A 78 -27.83 -1.58 -14.22
C ASP A 78 -26.33 -1.39 -14.49
N VAL A 79 -25.45 -1.91 -13.60
CA VAL A 79 -23.99 -1.74 -13.71
C VAL A 79 -23.33 -3.07 -14.04
N TYR A 80 -23.04 -3.30 -15.33
CA TYR A 80 -22.23 -4.45 -15.75
C TYR A 80 -20.75 -4.20 -15.44
N ASN A 81 -20.26 -4.84 -14.38
CA ASN A 81 -18.84 -4.85 -14.04
C ASN A 81 -18.44 -6.20 -13.42
N PRO A 82 -17.98 -7.16 -14.24
CA PRO A 82 -17.69 -8.51 -13.79
C PRO A 82 -16.57 -8.53 -12.74
N VAL A 83 -16.72 -9.38 -11.73
CA VAL A 83 -15.70 -9.55 -10.69
C VAL A 83 -14.56 -10.38 -11.26
N SER A 84 -13.33 -9.87 -11.16
CA SER A 84 -12.10 -10.55 -11.57
C SER A 84 -11.12 -10.66 -10.40
N LEU A 85 -10.29 -11.70 -10.43
CA LEU A 85 -9.18 -11.85 -9.48
C LEU A 85 -8.07 -10.84 -9.80
N ASP A 86 -7.59 -10.14 -8.78
CA ASP A 86 -6.44 -9.23 -8.86
C ASP A 86 -5.55 -9.42 -7.61
N TYR A 87 -4.34 -8.86 -7.64
CA TYR A 87 -3.33 -9.03 -6.60
C TYR A 87 -2.97 -7.68 -5.97
N ARG A 88 -2.61 -7.71 -4.70
CA ARG A 88 -2.14 -6.53 -3.96
C ARG A 88 -1.00 -6.89 -3.03
N LEU A 89 -0.19 -5.92 -2.68
CA LEU A 89 0.72 -6.04 -1.55
C LEU A 89 -0.05 -5.74 -0.26
N GLU A 90 0.13 -6.58 0.75
CA GLU A 90 -0.51 -6.44 2.04
C GLU A 90 0.43 -6.75 3.21
N ARG A 91 0.04 -6.25 4.38
CA ARG A 91 0.74 -6.45 5.66
C ARG A 91 2.23 -6.08 5.59
N PRO A 92 2.56 -4.79 5.38
CA PRO A 92 3.96 -4.34 5.41
C PRO A 92 4.55 -4.54 6.81
N THR A 93 5.76 -5.08 6.87
CA THR A 93 6.50 -5.43 8.09
C THR A 93 7.98 -5.15 7.91
N LYS A 94 8.74 -5.13 9.02
CA LYS A 94 10.19 -4.88 9.03
C LYS A 94 10.57 -3.64 8.20
N VAL A 95 9.81 -2.57 8.40
CA VAL A 95 10.08 -1.29 7.72
C VAL A 95 11.41 -0.75 8.22
N VAL A 96 12.31 -0.46 7.29
CA VAL A 96 13.62 0.15 7.54
C VAL A 96 13.70 1.44 6.75
N ILE A 97 13.94 2.55 7.44
CA ILE A 97 14.17 3.85 6.81
C ILE A 97 15.64 3.92 6.40
N LYS A 98 15.90 4.23 5.13
CA LYS A 98 17.24 4.43 4.60
C LYS A 98 17.57 5.91 4.75
N ALA A 99 18.76 6.17 5.30
CA ALA A 99 19.35 7.50 5.38
C ALA A 99 19.76 7.99 3.98
#